data_AF-A0A3A5VEW8-F1
#
_entry.id   AF-A0A3A5VEW8-F1
#
_cell.length_a   1.000
_cell.length_b   1.000
_cell.length_c   1.000
_cell.angle_alpha   90.00
_cell.angle_beta   90.00
_cell.angle_gamma   90.00
#
_symmetry.space_group_name_H-M   'P 1'
#
loop_
_entity.id
_entity.type
_entity.pdbx_description
1 polymer ?
#
loop_
_entity_poly.entity_id
_entity_poly.type
_entity_poly.pdbx_seq_one_letter_code
_entity_poly.pdbx_strand_id
1 'polypeptide(L)'
;LGQGNMNSSMEDILEKQANDIARQVESDMEGILSEAPDYVAILEEDEQVGIDPETLALTRLTAQMLHELMEALKRPGALSDLTLLTQVEDASSMAADMLDALPSKEEEE
;
A
#
# COMPACT_ATOMS: atom_id res chain seq x y z
N LEU A 1 -26.19 -63.23 11.49
CA LEU A 1 -25.54 -62.04 12.08
C LEU A 1 -24.59 -61.47 11.04
N GLY A 2 -25.02 -60.51 10.22
CA GLY A 2 -24.21 -60.01 9.09
C GLY A 2 -24.59 -58.60 8.65
N GLN A 3 -25.04 -57.75 9.58
CA GLN A 3 -25.62 -56.44 9.27
C GLN A 3 -24.79 -55.25 9.77
N GLY A 4 -23.60 -55.48 10.34
CA GLY A 4 -22.73 -54.43 10.90
C GLY A 4 -21.63 -53.90 9.96
N ASN A 5 -21.33 -54.59 8.85
CA ASN A 5 -20.17 -54.29 8.00
C ASN A 5 -20.48 -53.44 6.75
N MET A 6 -21.77 -53.25 6.42
CA MET A 6 -22.18 -52.37 5.31
C MET A 6 -22.47 -50.94 5.78
N ASN A 7 -22.85 -50.74 7.05
CA ASN A 7 -23.06 -49.40 7.61
C ASN A 7 -21.75 -48.64 7.74
N SER A 8 -20.68 -49.28 8.21
CA SER A 8 -19.34 -48.67 8.26
C SER A 8 -18.84 -48.31 6.87
N SER A 9 -19.00 -49.21 5.89
CA SER A 9 -18.58 -48.96 4.51
C SER A 9 -19.34 -47.80 3.85
N MET A 10 -20.61 -47.56 4.19
CA MET A 10 -21.37 -46.43 3.66
C MET A 10 -21.01 -45.13 4.38
N GLU A 11 -20.80 -45.17 5.69
CA GLU A 11 -20.32 -44.04 6.51
C GLU A 11 -18.95 -43.56 6.04
N ASP A 12 -18.01 -44.47 5.79
CA ASP A 12 -16.68 -44.18 5.25
C ASP A 12 -16.75 -43.52 3.86
N ILE A 13 -17.69 -43.96 3.00
CA ILE A 13 -17.91 -43.39 1.67
C ILE A 13 -18.48 -41.96 1.79
N LEU A 14 -19.45 -41.76 2.68
CA LEU A 14 -20.07 -40.46 2.91
C LEU A 14 -19.08 -39.46 3.51
N GLU A 15 -18.22 -39.90 4.44
CA GLU A 15 -17.17 -39.08 5.03
C GLU A 15 -16.13 -38.69 3.97
N LYS A 16 -15.74 -39.63 3.11
CA LYS A 16 -14.84 -39.33 1.99
C LYS A 16 -15.45 -38.30 1.04
N GLN A 17 -16.72 -38.45 0.68
CA GLN A 17 -17.43 -37.49 -0.18
C GLN A 17 -17.54 -36.10 0.47
N ALA A 18 -17.84 -36.02 1.76
CA ALA A 18 -17.90 -34.75 2.48
C ALA A 18 -16.55 -34.04 2.48
N ASN A 19 -15.46 -34.78 2.72
CA ASN A 19 -14.10 -34.24 2.67
C ASN A 19 -13.69 -33.78 1.27
N ASP A 20 -14.07 -34.53 0.24
CA ASP A 20 -13.81 -34.15 -1.16
C ASP A 20 -14.58 -32.88 -1.55
N ILE A 21 -15.84 -32.74 -1.11
CA ILE A 21 -16.63 -31.51 -1.29
C ILE A 21 -16.00 -30.33 -0.54
N ALA A 22 -15.58 -30.52 0.70
CA ALA A 22 -14.97 -29.46 1.50
C ALA A 22 -13.70 -28.92 0.82
N ARG A 23 -12.83 -29.81 0.33
CA ARG A 23 -11.61 -29.43 -0.39
C ARG A 23 -11.91 -28.70 -1.70
N GLN A 24 -12.94 -29.13 -2.42
CA GLN A 24 -13.36 -28.45 -3.64
C GLN A 24 -13.85 -27.03 -3.34
N VAL A 25 -14.66 -26.88 -2.29
CA VAL A 25 -15.15 -25.56 -1.85
C VAL A 25 -14.01 -24.66 -1.41
N GLU A 26 -13.07 -25.16 -0.60
CA GLU A 26 -11.87 -24.40 -0.20
C GLU A 26 -11.06 -23.95 -1.41
N SER A 27 -10.84 -24.84 -2.39
CA SER A 27 -10.13 -24.53 -3.62
C SER A 27 -10.85 -23.46 -4.46
N ASP A 28 -12.18 -23.52 -4.55
CA ASP A 28 -12.97 -22.54 -5.30
C ASP A 28 -13.04 -21.19 -4.55
N MET A 29 -13.02 -21.21 -3.21
CA MET A 29 -13.03 -20.02 -2.38
C MET A 29 -11.69 -19.27 -2.40
N GLU A 30 -10.55 -19.95 -2.54
CA GLU A 30 -9.23 -19.29 -2.65
C GLU A 30 -9.18 -18.29 -3.81
N GLY A 31 -9.75 -18.63 -4.97
CA GLY A 31 -9.82 -17.74 -6.12
C GLY A 31 -10.69 -16.50 -5.90
N ILE A 32 -11.75 -16.63 -5.09
CA ILE A 32 -12.67 -15.53 -4.75
C ILE A 32 -12.05 -14.63 -3.67
N LEU A 33 -11.41 -15.23 -2.67
CA LEU A 33 -10.86 -14.51 -1.51
C LEU A 33 -9.53 -13.81 -1.81
N SER A 34 -8.84 -14.22 -2.88
CA SER A 34 -7.59 -13.60 -3.34
C SER A 34 -7.81 -12.40 -4.27
N GLU A 35 -9.05 -12.15 -4.70
CA GLU A 35 -9.39 -10.99 -5.52
C GLU A 35 -9.39 -9.72 -4.67
N ALA A 36 -8.35 -8.90 -4.82
CA ALA A 36 -8.37 -7.53 -4.32
C ALA A 36 -9.27 -6.69 -5.23
N PRO A 37 -10.13 -5.82 -4.70
CA PRO A 37 -10.92 -4.94 -5.53
C PRO A 37 -10.01 -4.03 -6.35
N ASP A 38 -10.44 -3.69 -7.57
CA ASP A 38 -9.77 -2.69 -8.38
C ASP A 38 -9.73 -1.35 -7.66
N TYR A 39 -8.59 -0.66 -7.73
CA TYR A 39 -8.48 0.70 -7.22
C TYR A 39 -9.31 1.63 -8.12
N VAL A 40 -10.46 2.04 -7.62
CA VAL A 40 -11.31 3.05 -8.26
C VAL A 40 -11.10 4.41 -7.61
N ALA A 41 -11.00 5.46 -8.42
CA ALA A 41 -11.03 6.83 -7.91
C ALA A 41 -12.41 7.10 -7.30
N ILE A 42 -12.44 7.59 -6.06
CA ILE A 42 -13.68 7.93 -5.35
C ILE A 42 -14.24 9.27 -5.86
N LEU A 43 -13.37 10.14 -6.37
CA LEU A 43 -13.71 11.48 -6.87
C LEU A 43 -14.14 11.41 -8.34
N GLU A 44 -15.13 12.22 -8.70
CA GLU A 44 -15.51 12.44 -10.09
C GLU A 44 -14.35 13.11 -10.86
N GLU A 45 -14.29 12.94 -12.18
CA GLU A 45 -13.13 13.35 -13.00
C GLU A 45 -12.85 14.86 -12.93
N ASP A 46 -13.89 15.68 -12.74
CA ASP A 46 -13.80 17.13 -12.56
C ASP A 46 -13.31 17.56 -11.17
N GLU A 47 -13.42 16.67 -10.17
CA GLU A 47 -12.90 16.88 -8.81
C GLU A 47 -11.45 16.39 -8.66
N GLN A 48 -10.89 15.73 -9.69
CA GLN A 48 -9.53 15.22 -9.69
C GLN A 48 -8.53 16.29 -10.14
N VAL A 49 -7.46 16.46 -9.35
CA VAL A 49 -6.32 17.29 -9.75
C VAL A 49 -5.25 16.37 -10.34
N GLY A 50 -5.00 16.52 -11.64
CA GLY A 50 -3.93 15.81 -12.32
C GLY A 50 -2.57 16.24 -11.77
N ILE A 51 -1.76 15.26 -11.33
CA ILE A 51 -0.38 15.49 -10.90
C ILE A 51 0.54 14.89 -11.96
N ASP A 52 1.47 15.68 -12.45
CA ASP A 52 2.53 15.24 -13.35
C ASP A 52 3.41 14.18 -12.64
N PRO A 53 3.73 13.03 -13.27
CA PRO A 53 4.48 11.94 -12.63
C PRO A 53 5.84 12.38 -12.07
N GLU A 54 6.52 13.29 -12.75
CA GLU A 54 7.80 13.86 -12.34
C GLU A 54 7.62 14.76 -11.12
N THR A 55 6.51 15.51 -11.02
CA THR A 55 6.14 16.26 -9.81
C THR A 55 5.91 15.34 -8.61
N LEU A 56 5.25 14.19 -8.82
CA LEU A 56 5.06 13.19 -7.77
C LEU A 56 6.40 12.58 -7.34
N ALA A 57 7.29 12.30 -8.29
CA ALA A 57 8.63 11.79 -8.01
C ALA A 57 9.48 12.79 -7.22
N LEU A 58 9.46 14.07 -7.62
CA LEU A 58 10.12 15.17 -6.90
C LEU A 58 9.58 15.31 -5.48
N THR A 59 8.27 15.23 -5.30
CA THR A 59 7.61 15.29 -3.99
C THR A 59 8.08 14.16 -3.08
N ARG A 60 8.11 12.93 -3.60
CA ARG A 60 8.57 11.76 -2.85
C ARG A 60 10.03 11.89 -2.45
N LEU A 61 10.89 12.28 -3.39
CA LEU A 61 12.33 12.44 -3.17
C LEU A 61 12.61 13.51 -2.11
N THR A 62 11.95 14.66 -2.23
CA THR A 62 12.10 15.79 -1.30
C THR A 62 11.64 15.42 0.11
N ALA A 63 10.49 14.74 0.23
CA ALA A 63 10.00 14.25 1.52
C ALA A 63 10.96 13.25 2.18
N GLN A 64 11.55 12.33 1.39
CA GLN A 64 12.53 11.37 1.89
C GLN A 64 13.80 12.06 2.36
N MET A 65 14.32 13.02 1.59
CA MET A 65 15.52 13.76 1.96
C MET A 65 15.31 14.59 3.23
N LEU A 66 14.15 15.26 3.36
CA LEU A 66 13.79 15.99 4.57
C LEU A 66 13.69 15.06 5.79
N HIS A 67 13.10 13.88 5.62
CA HIS A 67 13.01 12.89 6.69
C HIS A 67 14.41 12.46 7.18
N GLU A 68 15.30 12.09 6.26
CA GLU A 68 16.68 11.70 6.56
C GLU A 68 17.47 12.83 7.24
N LEU A 69 17.29 14.07 6.77
CA LEU A 69 17.90 15.24 7.37
C LEU A 69 17.39 15.48 8.80
N MET A 70 16.09 15.33 9.05
CA MET A 70 15.53 15.47 10.40
C MET A 70 16.07 14.39 11.34
N GLU A 71 16.29 13.16 10.87
CA GLU A 71 16.97 12.13 11.65
C GLU A 71 18.43 12.51 11.95
N ALA A 72 19.18 13.01 10.97
CA ALA A 72 20.57 13.43 11.15
C ALA A 72 20.71 14.59 12.16
N LEU A 73 19.75 15.52 12.17
CA LEU A 73 19.73 16.67 13.08
C LEU A 73 19.45 16.31 14.55
N LYS A 74 18.91 15.12 14.84
CA LYS A 74 18.71 14.66 16.23
C LYS A 74 20.03 14.40 16.97
N ARG A 75 21.14 14.20 16.25
CA ARG A 75 22.45 13.94 16.85
C ARG A 75 22.96 15.19 17.58
N PRO A 76 23.45 15.07 18.84
CA PRO A 76 24.07 16.19 19.54
C PRO A 76 25.21 16.81 18.74
N GLY A 77 25.22 18.13 18.60
CA GLY A 77 26.22 18.86 17.82
C GLY A 77 25.98 18.88 16.30
N ALA A 78 24.88 18.31 15.80
CA ALA A 78 24.55 18.31 14.36
C ALA A 78 24.40 19.73 13.77
N LEU A 79 23.85 20.67 14.54
CA LEU A 79 23.69 22.06 14.12
C LEU A 79 25.02 22.83 14.01
N SER A 80 26.12 22.27 14.52
CA SER A 80 27.46 22.84 14.41
C SER A 80 28.27 22.23 13.24
N ASP A 81 27.72 21.23 12.56
CA ASP A 81 28.37 20.58 11.42
C ASP A 81 28.06 21.36 10.13
N LEU A 82 29.10 21.97 9.55
CA LEU A 82 28.97 22.74 8.31
C LEU A 82 28.35 21.92 7.17
N THR A 83 28.64 20.61 7.11
CA THR A 83 28.11 19.72 6.08
C THR A 83 26.59 19.59 6.19
N LEU A 84 26.07 19.47 7.43
CA LEU A 84 24.64 19.38 7.67
C LEU A 84 23.94 20.72 7.40
N LEU A 85 24.60 21.85 7.67
CA LEU A 85 24.03 23.16 7.33
C LEU A 85 23.86 23.35 5.82
N THR A 86 24.83 22.91 5.00
CA THR A 86 24.69 22.92 3.54
C THR A 86 23.55 21.99 3.09
N GLN A 87 23.40 20.81 3.70
CA GLN A 87 22.28 19.91 3.39
C GLN A 87 20.92 20.52 3.75
N VAL A 88 20.84 21.34 4.81
CA VAL A 88 19.63 22.10 5.14
C VAL A 88 19.30 23.12 4.05
N GLU A 89 20.30 23.81 3.51
CA GLU A 89 20.12 24.77 2.42
C GLU A 89 19.62 24.08 1.14
N ASP A 90 20.28 22.99 0.74
CA ASP A 90 19.87 22.18 -0.42
C ASP A 90 18.45 21.62 -0.24
N ALA A 91 18.12 21.13 0.96
CA ALA A 91 16.79 20.62 1.28
C ALA A 91 15.72 21.71 1.28
N SER A 92 16.06 22.91 1.72
CA SER A 92 15.16 24.07 1.63
C SER A 92 14.90 24.46 0.18
N SER A 93 15.92 24.42 -0.69
CA SER A 93 15.75 24.72 -2.11
C SER A 93 14.87 23.68 -2.79
N MET A 94 15.14 22.38 -2.58
CA MET A 94 14.30 21.31 -3.15
C MET A 94 12.86 21.35 -2.62
N ALA A 95 12.66 21.72 -1.36
CA ALA A 95 11.32 21.91 -0.80
C ALA A 95 10.57 23.06 -1.47
N ALA A 96 11.24 24.17 -1.80
CA ALA A 96 10.64 25.25 -2.55
C ALA A 96 10.26 24.80 -3.97
N ASP A 97 11.17 24.13 -4.68
CA ASP A 97 10.91 23.62 -6.03
C ASP A 97 9.75 22.62 -6.05
N MET A 98 9.65 21.76 -5.04
CA MET A 98 8.52 20.84 -4.87
C MET A 98 7.20 21.59 -4.68
N LEU A 99 7.18 22.61 -3.82
CA LEU A 99 5.97 23.39 -3.55
C LEU A 99 5.50 24.16 -4.79
N ASP A 100 6.44 24.70 -5.56
CA ASP A 100 6.14 25.41 -6.81
C ASP A 100 5.65 24.47 -7.92
N ALA A 101 6.09 23.20 -7.92
CA ALA A 101 5.66 22.19 -8.89
C ALA A 101 4.29 21.58 -8.57
N LEU A 102 3.88 21.57 -7.29
CA LEU A 102 2.59 21.02 -6.90
C LEU A 102 1.43 21.87 -7.44
N PRO A 103 0.37 21.25 -7.95
CA PRO A 103 -0.77 22.00 -8.46
C PRO A 103 -1.41 22.81 -7.33
N SER A 104 -1.61 24.10 -7.57
CA SER A 104 -2.39 24.97 -6.69
C SER A 104 -3.87 24.65 -6.92
N LYS A 105 -4.60 24.37 -5.85
CA LYS A 105 -6.06 24.46 -5.91
C LYS A 105 -6.40 25.94 -6.01
N GLU A 106 -6.98 26.39 -7.12
CA GLU A 106 -7.70 27.66 -7.08
C GLU A 106 -8.81 27.47 -6.02
N GLU A 107 -8.73 28.21 -4.91
CA GLU A 107 -9.88 28.36 -4.04
C GLU A 107 -10.96 29.02 -4.90
N GLU A 108 -12.06 28.31 -5.18
CA GLU A 108 -13.19 28.85 -5.94
C GLU A 108 -13.61 30.21 -5.36
N GLU A 109 -13.52 31.29 -6.14
CA GLU A 109 -14.12 32.60 -5.85
C GLU A 109 -15.66 32.58 -5.97
#